data_AF-A0A2H5F4H7-F1
#
_entry.id   AF-A0A2H5F4H7-F1
#
_cell.length_a   1.000
_cell.length_b   1.000
_cell.length_c   1.000
_cell.angle_alpha   90.00
_cell.angle_beta   90.00
_cell.angle_gamma   90.00
#
_symmetry.space_group_name_H-M   'P 1'
#
loop_
_entity.id
_entity.type
_entity.pdbx_description
1 polymer ?
#
loop_
_entity_poly.entity_id
_entity_poly.type
_entity_poly.pdbx_seq_one_letter_code
_entity_poly.pdbx_strand_id
1 'polypeptide(L)' 'MFQSPPPAARSRDLGFATIELSGQRSAQGPVLRRFRDGRVTIEAGEREITGHPIGGAAPKGWWASLTTSL' A
#
# COMPACT_ATOMS: atom_id res chain seq x y z
N MET A 1 -21.13 7.89 25.23
CA MET A 1 -19.74 7.38 25.22
C MET A 1 -19.44 6.89 23.81
N PHE A 2 -18.78 7.71 23.00
CA PHE A 2 -18.20 7.21 21.76
C PHE A 2 -16.95 6.43 22.17
N GLN A 3 -17.02 5.10 22.15
CA GLN A 3 -15.80 4.29 22.19
C GLN A 3 -15.05 4.64 20.91
N SER A 4 -14.04 5.51 21.02
CA SER A 4 -13.02 5.62 19.99
C SER A 4 -12.51 4.19 19.75
N PRO A 5 -12.55 3.68 18.51
CA PRO A 5 -11.98 2.38 18.25
C PRO A 5 -10.54 2.39 18.78
N PRO A 6 -10.06 1.28 19.37
CA PRO A 6 -8.67 1.18 19.79
C PRO A 6 -7.80 1.66 18.61
N PRO A 7 -6.65 2.31 18.85
CA PRO A 7 -5.73 2.63 17.79
C PRO A 7 -5.21 1.31 17.22
N ALA A 8 -5.99 0.68 16.33
CA ALA A 8 -5.47 -0.17 15.29
C ALA A 8 -4.28 0.63 14.78
N ALA A 9 -3.12 0.06 15.05
CA ALA A 9 -1.81 0.69 15.02
C ALA A 9 -1.81 1.89 14.08
N ARG A 10 -1.29 3.05 14.51
CA ARG A 10 -0.78 4.03 13.54
C ARG A 10 -0.03 3.21 12.51
N SER A 11 -0.64 2.97 11.35
CA SER A 11 -0.11 2.02 10.39
C SER A 11 1.24 2.60 10.10
N ARG A 12 2.31 1.92 10.53
CA ARG A 12 3.70 2.37 10.26
C ARG A 12 3.65 2.82 8.83
N ASP A 13 3.86 4.09 8.48
CA ASP A 13 3.56 4.58 7.13
C ASP A 13 4.17 3.63 6.07
N LEU A 14 3.37 2.67 5.59
CA LEU A 14 3.82 1.54 4.76
C LEU A 14 3.79 1.94 3.29
N GLY A 15 3.40 3.20 3.02
CA GLY A 15 3.16 3.77 1.71
C GLY A 15 1.79 3.44 1.15
N PHE A 16 1.61 3.81 -0.11
CA PHE A 16 0.46 3.47 -0.93
C PHE A 16 0.84 2.39 -1.93
N ALA A 17 -0.14 1.59 -2.33
CA ALA A 17 0.01 0.64 -3.41
C ALA A 17 -1.23 0.61 -4.29
N THR A 18 -1.02 0.22 -5.53
CA THR A 18 -2.08 -0.08 -6.50
C THR A 18 -2.04 -1.57 -6.79
N ILE A 19 -3.16 -2.27 -6.71
CA ILE A 19 -3.29 -3.71 -6.99
C ILE A 19 -4.17 -3.88 -8.22
N GLU A 20 -3.74 -4.70 -9.19
CA GLU A 20 -4.60 -5.13 -10.31
C GLU A 20 -5.58 -6.20 -9.83
N LEU A 21 -6.87 -5.99 -10.11
CA LEU A 21 -7.94 -6.93 -9.77
C LEU A 21 -8.29 -7.82 -10.96
N SER A 22 -8.42 -7.25 -12.16
CA SER A 22 -8.76 -7.97 -13.39
C SER A 22 -8.64 -7.06 -14.61
N GLY A 23 -7.68 -7.31 -15.51
CA GLY A 23 -7.56 -6.86 -16.92
C GLY A 23 -7.55 -5.34 -17.21
N GLN A 24 -8.42 -4.58 -16.57
CA GLN A 24 -8.63 -3.14 -16.67
C GLN A 24 -8.99 -2.48 -15.31
N ARG A 25 -9.15 -3.26 -14.23
CA ARG A 25 -9.52 -2.74 -12.91
C ARG A 25 -8.35 -2.82 -11.96
N SER A 26 -8.07 -1.70 -11.31
CA SER A 26 -7.13 -1.61 -10.20
C SER A 26 -7.80 -1.00 -8.98
N ALA A 27 -7.24 -1.31 -7.81
CA ALA A 27 -7.59 -0.68 -6.55
C ALA A 27 -6.34 -0.02 -5.97
N GLN A 28 -6.47 1.19 -5.46
CA GLN A 28 -5.38 1.93 -4.84
C GLN A 28 -5.74 2.29 -3.41
N GLY A 29 -4.76 2.23 -2.51
CA GLY A 29 -4.98 2.50 -1.10
C GLY A 29 -3.72 2.50 -0.25
N PRO A 30 -3.82 2.95 1.01
CA PRO A 30 -2.75 2.81 1.99
C PRO A 30 -2.47 1.34 2.25
N VAL A 31 -1.19 0.99 2.37
CA VAL A 31 -0.76 -0.37 2.68
C VAL A 31 -0.99 -0.65 4.16
N LEU A 32 -1.76 -1.69 4.45
CA LEU A 32 -2.01 -2.19 5.80
C LEU A 32 -1.01 -3.29 6.17
N ARG A 33 -0.57 -4.08 5.18
CA ARG A 33 0.32 -5.23 5.38
C ARG A 33 1.17 -5.53 4.15
N ARG A 34 2.41 -5.98 4.37
CA ARG A 34 3.29 -6.56 3.34
C ARG A 34 3.54 -8.04 3.66
N PHE A 35 3.51 -8.89 2.64
CA PHE A 35 3.79 -10.31 2.75
C PHE A 35 5.19 -10.62 2.19
N ARG A 36 5.79 -11.72 2.67
CA ARG A 36 7.12 -12.17 2.21
C ARG A 36 7.14 -12.58 0.75
N ASP A 37 5.99 -12.99 0.21
CA ASP A 37 5.80 -13.36 -1.19
C ASP A 37 5.62 -12.13 -2.11
N GLY A 38 5.73 -10.91 -1.58
CA GLY A 38 5.61 -9.67 -2.35
C GLY A 38 4.18 -9.18 -2.54
N ARG A 39 3.17 -9.86 -1.99
CA ARG A 39 1.80 -9.31 -1.92
C ARG A 39 1.71 -8.19 -0.89
N VAL A 40 0.72 -7.34 -1.05
CA VAL A 40 0.33 -6.31 -0.08
C VAL A 40 -1.17 -6.35 0.15
N THR A 41 -1.60 -5.97 1.36
CA THR A 41 -2.99 -5.65 1.66
C THR A 41 -3.14 -4.14 1.68
N ILE A 42 -4.12 -3.61 0.96
CA ILE A 42 -4.50 -2.18 0.98
C ILE A 42 -5.92 -2.00 1.50
N GLU A 43 -6.21 -0.83 2.04
CA GLU A 43 -7.57 -0.34 2.27
C GLU A 43 -8.08 0.39 1.02
N ALA A 44 -9.13 -0.11 0.38
CA ALA A 44 -9.75 0.48 -0.79
C ALA A 44 -11.21 0.83 -0.49
N GLY A 45 -11.44 2.04 0.03
CA GLY A 45 -12.74 2.41 0.60
C GLY A 45 -12.99 1.60 1.88
N GLU A 46 -14.11 0.88 1.94
CA GLU A 46 -14.47 0.05 3.11
C GLU A 46 -14.03 -1.42 2.99
N ARG A 47 -13.15 -1.74 2.02
CA ARG A 47 -12.71 -3.11 1.74
C ARG A 47 -11.20 -3.24 1.83
N GLU A 48 -10.75 -4.35 2.40
CA GLU A 48 -9.36 -4.77 2.31
C GLU A 48 -9.14 -5.63 1.08
N ILE A 49 -8.10 -5.30 0.30
CA ILE A 49 -7.77 -6.00 -0.94
C ILE A 49 -6.32 -6.48 -0.84
N THR A 50 -6.09 -7.76 -1.16
CA THR A 50 -4.77 -8.35 -1.17
C THR A 50 -4.38 -8.82 -2.56
N GLY A 51 -3.16 -8.50 -2.97
CA GLY A 51 -2.63 -8.86 -4.29
C GLY A 51 -1.22 -8.36 -4.51
N HIS A 52 -0.70 -8.56 -5.72
CA HIS A 52 0.59 -8.02 -6.11
C HIS A 52 0.43 -6.55 -6.54
N PRO A 53 1.29 -5.65 -6.04
CA PRO A 53 1.23 -4.26 -6.45
C PRO A 53 1.65 -4.11 -7.93
N ILE A 54 0.85 -3.36 -8.69
CA ILE A 54 1.15 -2.96 -10.07
C ILE A 54 1.73 -1.54 -10.09
N GLY A 55 2.85 -1.38 -10.80
CA GLY A 55 3.71 -0.22 -10.60
C GLY A 55 4.42 -0.35 -9.25
N GLY A 56 5.75 -0.24 -9.24
CA GLY A 56 6.51 -0.37 -8.01
C GLY A 56 5.91 0.55 -6.96
N ALA A 57 5.42 -0.01 -5.86
CA ALA A 57 5.21 0.74 -4.63
C ALA A 57 6.58 1.33 -4.33
N ALA A 58 6.83 2.53 -4.85
CA ALA A 58 8.14 3.11 -5.00
C ALA A 58 8.86 2.87 -3.68
N PRO A 59 9.87 1.98 -3.64
CA PRO A 59 10.65 1.82 -2.43
C PRO A 59 11.11 3.24 -2.15
N LYS A 60 10.80 3.78 -0.95
CA LYS A 60 11.27 5.10 -0.53
C LYS A 60 12.81 5.25 -0.68
N GLY A 61 13.54 4.15 -0.98
CA GLY A 61 14.97 4.14 -1.31
C GLY A 61 15.38 3.77 -2.75
N TRP A 62 14.50 3.45 -3.71
CA TRP A 62 14.95 3.16 -5.10
C TRP A 62 14.95 4.41 -6.01
N TRP A 63 13.97 5.29 -5.85
CA TRP A 63 13.88 6.52 -6.67
C TRP A 63 14.73 7.68 -6.13
N ALA A 64 15.22 7.62 -4.89
CA ALA A 64 16.10 8.64 -4.33
C ALA A 64 17.50 8.67 -5.01
N SER A 65 17.93 7.56 -5.61
CA SER A 65 19.26 7.47 -6.24
C SER A 65 19.31 7.95 -7.69
N LEU A 66 18.18 8.32 -8.31
CA LEU A 66 18.15 8.73 -9.73
C LEU A 66 18.00 10.24 -9.93
N THR A 67 17.82 11.04 -8.88
CA THR A 67 17.74 12.51 -8.97
C THR A 67 18.97 13.24 -8.41
N THR A 68 19.97 12.55 -7.86
CA THR A 68 21.26 13.16 -7.50
C THR A 68 22.32 12.83 -8.56
N SER A 69 22.13 13.36 -9.75
CA SER A 69 23.19 13.51 -10.76
C SER A 69 22.71 14.54 -11.77
N LEU A 70 22.73 15.81 -11.38
CA LEU A 70 22.79 16.99 -12.25
C LEU A 70 23.52 18.09 -11.49
#